data_AF-B8CFN9-F1
#
_entry.id   AF-B8CFN9-F1
#
_cell.length_a   1.000
_cell.length_b   1.000
_cell.length_c   1.000
_cell.angle_alpha   90.00
_cell.angle_beta   90.00
_cell.angle_gamma   90.00
#
_symmetry.space_group_name_H-M   'P 1'
#
loop_
_entity.id
_entity.type
_entity.pdbx_description
1 polymer ?
#
loop_
_entity_poly.entity_id
_entity_poly.type
_entity_poly.pdbx_seq_one_letter_code
_entity_poly.pdbx_strand_id
1 'polypeptide(L)'
;LLETQFTQYIEKVKTTDCQATLRRMLKDGPPIYISDKHGFELAEESDTHVCALWFAVDGKERSAKLKGAVDGEERESLWKELNAFLIEEGKEE
;
A
#
# COMPACT_ATOMS: atom_id res chain seq x y z
N LEU A 1 -0.57 -11.79 4.33
CA LEU A 1 -0.96 -10.96 3.17
C LEU A 1 -1.83 -9.78 3.60
N LEU A 2 -3.09 -9.98 3.98
CA LEU A 2 -3.98 -8.90 4.44
C LEU A 2 -3.43 -8.11 5.65
N GLU A 3 -2.79 -8.80 6.58
CA GLU A 3 -2.29 -8.19 7.82
C GLU A 3 -0.85 -7.69 7.72
N THR A 4 -0.12 -8.12 6.69
CA THR A 4 1.33 -7.96 6.61
C THR A 4 1.74 -7.00 5.51
N GLN A 5 0.95 -6.82 4.45
CA GLN A 5 1.33 -5.91 3.35
C GLN A 5 1.42 -4.45 3.82
N PHE A 6 0.48 -3.99 4.64
CA PHE A 6 0.50 -2.61 5.14
C PHE A 6 1.71 -2.35 6.04
N THR A 7 1.99 -3.27 6.98
CA THR A 7 3.19 -3.18 7.84
C THR A 7 4.47 -3.22 7.02
N GLN A 8 4.57 -4.13 6.04
CA GLN A 8 5.73 -4.20 5.15
C GLN A 8 5.90 -2.94 4.30
N TYR A 9 4.81 -2.27 3.90
CA TYR A 9 4.89 -0.99 3.20
C TYR A 9 5.51 0.07 4.11
N ILE A 10 5.01 0.22 5.35
CA ILE A 10 5.55 1.17 6.32
C ILE A 10 7.02 0.87 6.66
N GLU A 11 7.36 -0.40 6.84
CA GLU A 11 8.75 -0.82 7.07
C GLU A 11 9.62 -0.49 5.86
N LYS A 12 9.21 -0.83 4.65
CA LYS A 12 9.95 -0.50 3.42
C LYS A 12 10.16 0.99 3.26
N VAL A 13 9.13 1.80 3.53
CA VAL A 13 9.23 3.26 3.49
C VAL A 13 10.25 3.78 4.49
N LYS A 14 10.34 3.18 5.68
CA LYS A 14 11.33 3.55 6.71
C LYS A 14 12.74 3.03 6.43
N THR A 15 12.87 1.87 5.78
CA THR A 15 14.17 1.21 5.56
C THR A 15 14.78 1.48 4.18
N THR A 16 14.00 2.00 3.22
CA THR A 16 14.50 2.20 1.87
C THR A 16 15.37 3.45 1.80
N ASP A 17 16.65 3.25 1.55
CA ASP A 17 17.63 4.33 1.39
C ASP A 17 17.59 4.93 -0.04
N CYS A 18 17.03 4.17 -1.00
CA CYS A 18 16.92 4.61 -2.39
C CYS A 18 15.75 5.58 -2.59
N GLN A 19 16.06 6.88 -2.71
CA GLN A 19 15.09 7.96 -2.94
C GLN A 19 14.21 7.74 -4.18
N ALA A 20 14.74 7.11 -5.24
CA ALA A 20 13.97 6.81 -6.46
C ALA A 20 12.88 5.75 -6.20
N THR A 21 13.18 4.75 -5.38
CA THR A 21 12.22 3.72 -4.96
C THR A 21 11.17 4.31 -4.02
N LEU A 22 11.59 5.17 -3.09
CA LEU A 22 10.69 5.88 -2.17
C LEU A 22 9.71 6.79 -2.94
N ARG A 23 10.20 7.57 -3.90
CA ARG A 23 9.37 8.41 -4.79
C ARG A 23 8.33 7.59 -5.56
N ARG A 24 8.71 6.43 -6.09
CA ARG A 24 7.77 5.52 -6.78
C ARG A 24 6.73 4.96 -5.83
N MET A 25 7.12 4.51 -4.64
CA MET A 25 6.19 4.01 -3.62
C MET A 25 5.23 5.07 -3.10
N LEU A 26 5.69 6.31 -2.95
CA LEU A 26 4.85 7.44 -2.54
C LEU A 26 3.95 7.92 -3.68
N LYS A 27 4.35 7.76 -4.94
CA LYS A 27 3.49 8.06 -6.10
C LYS A 27 2.25 7.16 -6.14
N ASP A 28 2.41 5.87 -5.83
CA ASP A 28 1.29 4.93 -5.66
C ASP A 28 0.50 5.18 -4.36
N GLY A 29 1.16 5.77 -3.36
CA GLY A 29 0.60 6.09 -2.06
C GLY A 29 0.44 4.85 -1.18
N PRO A 30 0.00 5.04 0.09
CA PRO A 30 -0.25 3.93 0.99
C PRO A 30 -1.35 3.01 0.42
N PRO A 31 -1.09 1.70 0.32
CA PRO A 31 -2.03 0.74 -0.24
C PRO A 31 -3.21 0.51 0.73
N ILE A 32 -4.42 0.54 0.18
CA ILE A 32 -5.65 0.29 0.95
C ILE A 32 -6.09 -1.17 0.82
N TYR A 33 -5.96 -1.72 -0.38
CA TYR A 33 -6.37 -3.07 -0.75
C TYR A 33 -5.15 -3.93 -1.00
N ILE A 34 -5.35 -5.25 -0.92
CA ILE A 34 -4.35 -6.21 -1.31
C ILE A 34 -4.07 -6.10 -2.82
N SER A 35 -2.79 -6.03 -3.16
CA SER A 35 -2.32 -6.09 -4.55
C SER A 35 -1.31 -7.22 -4.66
N ASP A 36 -1.56 -8.20 -5.51
CA ASP A 36 -0.59 -9.24 -5.84
C ASP A 36 -0.68 -9.57 -7.32
N LYS A 37 0.39 -9.27 -8.07
CA LYS A 37 0.41 -9.45 -9.52
C LYS A 37 0.34 -10.93 -9.93
N HIS A 38 0.71 -11.86 -9.06
CA HIS A 38 0.78 -13.29 -9.38
C HIS A 38 -0.37 -14.09 -8.77
N GLY A 39 -0.83 -13.71 -7.58
CA GLY A 39 -1.92 -14.36 -6.86
C GLY A 39 -3.30 -13.72 -7.09
N PHE A 40 -3.34 -12.45 -7.49
CA PHE A 40 -4.57 -11.69 -7.72
C PHE A 40 -4.47 -10.89 -9.03
N GLU A 41 -4.21 -11.60 -10.13
CA GLU A 41 -4.30 -11.01 -11.46
C GLU A 41 -5.69 -10.42 -11.68
N LEU A 42 -5.71 -9.12 -11.99
CA LEU A 42 -6.93 -8.41 -12.32
C LEU A 42 -7.37 -8.87 -13.71
N ALA A 43 -8.60 -9.37 -13.80
CA ALA A 43 -9.11 -9.97 -15.03
C ALA A 43 -9.29 -8.93 -16.14
N GLU A 44 -9.66 -7.71 -15.78
CA GLU A 44 -9.76 -6.58 -16.71
C GLU A 44 -8.71 -5.51 -16.41
N GLU A 45 -8.21 -4.84 -17.45
CA GLU A 45 -7.29 -3.71 -17.32
C GLU A 45 -7.93 -2.49 -16.62
N SER A 46 -9.27 -2.49 -16.53
CA SER A 46 -10.06 -1.45 -15.85
C SER A 46 -10.22 -1.71 -14.35
N ASP A 47 -9.97 -2.94 -13.89
CA ASP A 47 -9.99 -3.24 -12.47
C ASP A 47 -8.79 -2.57 -11.81
N THR A 48 -9.03 -1.87 -10.70
CA THR A 48 -7.98 -1.15 -9.99
C THR A 48 -7.52 -1.89 -8.74
N HIS A 49 -8.38 -2.73 -8.15
CA HIS A 49 -8.11 -3.43 -6.90
C HIS A 49 -9.08 -4.60 -6.67
N VAL A 50 -8.67 -5.53 -5.80
CA VAL A 50 -9.55 -6.60 -5.31
C VAL A 50 -10.45 -6.03 -4.21
N CYS A 51 -11.76 -6.27 -4.28
CA CYS A 51 -12.73 -5.84 -3.26
C CYS A 51 -12.99 -6.89 -2.18
N ALA A 52 -13.05 -8.16 -2.56
CA ALA A 52 -13.38 -9.27 -1.66
C ALA A 52 -12.49 -10.50 -1.94
N LEU A 53 -12.17 -11.23 -0.88
CA LEU A 53 -11.40 -12.46 -0.92
C LEU A 53 -12.22 -13.60 -0.34
N TRP A 54 -12.27 -14.71 -1.06
CA TRP A 54 -12.85 -15.94 -0.56
C TRP A 54 -11.77 -16.82 0.09
N PHE A 55 -11.96 -17.16 1.36
CA PHE A 55 -11.00 -17.97 2.12
C PHE A 55 -11.40 -19.45 2.08
N ALA A 56 -10.64 -20.25 1.33
CA ALA A 56 -10.88 -21.70 1.22
C ALA A 56 -10.87 -22.45 2.55
N VAL A 57 -10.13 -21.95 3.55
CA VAL A 57 -10.05 -22.56 4.89
C VAL A 57 -11.37 -22.49 5.67
N ASP A 58 -12.15 -21.42 5.51
CA ASP A 58 -13.37 -21.16 6.28
C ASP A 58 -14.63 -21.14 5.39
N GLY A 59 -14.46 -21.18 4.07
CA GLY A 59 -15.53 -21.02 3.08
C GLY A 59 -16.18 -19.64 3.08
N LYS A 60 -15.56 -18.64 3.73
CA LYS A 60 -16.14 -17.31 3.93
C LYS A 60 -15.47 -16.25 3.09
N GLU A 61 -16.26 -15.30 2.64
CA GLU A 61 -15.80 -14.07 2.02
C GLU A 61 -15.37 -13.07 3.11
N ARG A 62 -14.24 -12.41 2.89
CA ARG A 62 -13.76 -11.30 3.72
C ARG A 62 -13.39 -10.13 2.81
N SER A 63 -13.43 -8.93 3.37
CA SER A 63 -12.96 -7.75 2.65
C SER A 63 -11.46 -7.89 2.31
N ALA A 64 -11.09 -7.44 1.12
CA ALA A 64 -9.72 -7.38 0.64
C ALA A 64 -8.93 -6.19 1.20
N LYS A 65 -9.56 -5.36 2.04
CA LYS A 65 -8.92 -4.22 2.71
C LYS A 65 -7.81 -4.72 3.64
N LEU A 66 -6.64 -4.09 3.55
CA LEU A 66 -5.51 -4.43 4.42
C LEU A 66 -5.82 -4.05 5.87
N LYS A 67 -5.37 -4.88 6.81
CA LYS A 67 -5.57 -4.61 8.24
C LYS A 67 -4.68 -3.43 8.64
N GLY A 68 -5.31 -2.35 9.11
CA GLY A 68 -4.62 -1.10 9.44
C GLY A 68 -4.45 -0.14 8.26
N ALA A 69 -4.97 -0.47 7.07
CA ALA A 69 -5.06 0.50 5.99
C ALA A 69 -5.96 1.67 6.41
N VAL A 70 -5.34 2.84 6.50
CA VAL A 70 -6.02 4.12 6.69
C VAL A 70 -6.76 4.51 5.40
N ASP A 71 -7.99 4.97 5.53
CA ASP A 71 -8.80 5.50 4.43
C ASP A 71 -9.14 6.97 4.66
N GLY A 72 -9.48 7.68 3.58
CA GLY A 72 -9.88 9.09 3.65
C GLY A 72 -8.77 10.03 4.14
N GLU A 73 -9.09 10.85 5.15
CA GLU A 73 -8.22 11.91 5.67
C GLU A 73 -6.94 11.37 6.33
N GLU A 74 -7.03 10.24 7.04
CA GLU A 74 -5.86 9.61 7.67
C GLU A 74 -4.84 9.14 6.63
N ARG A 75 -5.33 8.67 5.47
CA ARG A 75 -4.47 8.31 4.33
C ARG A 75 -3.72 9.52 3.79
N GLU A 76 -4.43 10.63 3.62
CA GLU A 76 -3.85 11.86 3.09
C GLU A 76 -2.85 12.48 4.09
N SER A 77 -3.15 12.42 5.39
CA SER A 77 -2.23 12.87 6.44
C SER A 77 -0.93 12.05 6.43
N LEU A 78 -1.04 10.72 6.47
CA LEU A 78 0.12 9.83 6.42
C LEU A 78 0.91 10.01 5.11
N TRP A 79 0.22 10.20 3.98
CA TRP A 79 0.88 10.47 2.71
C TRP A 79 1.60 11.81 2.69
N LYS A 80 1.02 12.87 3.28
CA LYS A 80 1.67 14.18 3.42
C LYS A 80 2.88 14.11 4.33
N GLU A 81 2.77 13.42 5.47
CA GLU A 81 3.89 13.22 6.40
C GLU A 81 5.05 12.49 5.70
N LEU A 82 4.76 11.40 4.99
CA LEU A 82 5.77 10.63 4.26
C LEU A 82 6.40 11.42 3.09
N ASN A 83 5.62 12.24 2.38
CA ASN A 83 6.17 13.12 1.35
C ASN A 83 6.99 14.28 1.94
N ALA A 84 6.64 14.77 3.13
CA ALA A 84 7.42 15.80 3.81
C ALA A 84 8.83 15.29 4.15
N PHE A 85 8.97 14.04 4.62
CA PHE A 85 10.28 13.40 4.81
C PHE A 85 11.10 13.37 3.51
N LEU A 86 10.47 13.04 2.38
CA LEU A 86 11.15 13.01 1.08
C LEU A 86 11.63 14.39 0.60
N ILE A 87 10.92 15.46 0.96
CA ILE A 87 11.29 16.85 0.63
C ILE A 87 12.44 17.32 1.52
N GLU A 88 12.48 16.87 2.78
CA GLU A 88 13.55 17.21 3.72
C GLU A 88 14.87 16.52 3.35
N GLU A 89 14.84 15.24 3.01
CA GLU A 89 16.04 14.53 2.51
C GLU A 89 16.45 14.91 1.08
N GLY A 90 15.54 15.50 0.30
CA GLY A 90 15.84 16.06 -1.01
C GLY A 90 16.47 17.46 -0.98
N LYS A 91 16.74 18.02 0.20
CA LYS A 91 17.38 19.33 0.40
C LYS A 91 18.88 19.25 0.67
N GLU A 92 19.51 18.08 0.49
CA GLU A 92 20.97 17.99 0.52
C GLU A 92 21.52 18.03 -0.92
N GLU A 93 22.07 19.22 -1.23
CA GLU A 93 22.79 19.72 -2.42
C GLU A 93 22.01 20.05 -3.72
#